data_AF-A0A7W0JHI8-F1
#
_entry.id   AF-A0A7W0JHI8-F1
#
_cell.length_a   1.000
_cell.length_b   1.000
_cell.length_c   1.000
_cell.angle_alpha   90.00
_cell.angle_beta   90.00
_cell.angle_gamma   90.00
#
_symmetry.space_group_name_H-M   'P 1'
#
loop_
_entity.id
_entity.type
_entity.pdbx_description
1 polymer ?
#
loop_
_entity_poly.entity_id
_entity_poly.type
_entity_poly.pdbx_seq_one_letter_code
_entity_poly.pdbx_strand_id
1 'polypeptide(L)'
;MSGREITEDQALRIREILEEECGLRPTDRYDGFVRSITTTGKLSICHEFRFMGSLGFGGKFRNNGNNGNVPYVDCYQEDLTPLRTAQMANANWRIASLFRRAPSLPVQRGET
;
A
#
# COMPACT_ATOMS: atom_id res chain seq x y z
N MET A 1 15.21 6.67 8.02
CA MET A 1 14.26 5.55 8.17
C MET A 1 14.32 4.74 6.89
N SER A 2 14.68 3.45 6.92
CA SER A 2 14.70 2.59 5.72
C SER A 2 13.29 2.08 5.43
N GLY A 3 12.84 2.11 4.16
CA GLY A 3 11.51 1.63 3.80
C GLY A 3 11.39 0.11 3.93
N ARG A 4 10.15 -0.42 3.91
CA ARG A 4 9.93 -1.87 3.87
C ARG A 4 10.23 -2.41 2.47
N GLU A 5 10.70 -3.65 2.40
CA GLU A 5 10.66 -4.39 1.15
C GLU A 5 9.21 -4.66 0.72
N ILE A 6 8.88 -4.29 -0.52
CA ILE A 6 7.60 -4.54 -1.20
C ILE A 6 7.89 -5.32 -2.49
N THR A 7 7.28 -6.49 -2.61
CA THR A 7 7.34 -7.31 -3.83
C THR A 7 6.42 -6.75 -4.92
N GLU A 8 6.59 -7.21 -6.17
CA GLU A 8 5.70 -6.83 -7.26
C GLU A 8 4.24 -7.26 -7.00
N ASP A 9 4.03 -8.49 -6.50
CA ASP A 9 2.70 -8.97 -6.12
C ASP A 9 2.05 -8.08 -5.05
N GLN A 10 2.80 -7.69 -4.02
CA GLN A 10 2.30 -6.78 -3.00
C GLN A 10 1.97 -5.41 -3.60
N ALA A 11 2.81 -4.89 -4.51
CA ALA A 11 2.57 -3.62 -5.16
C ALA A 11 1.28 -3.65 -6.02
N LEU A 12 1.04 -4.74 -6.76
CA LEU A 12 -0.19 -4.97 -7.51
C LEU A 12 -1.42 -5.02 -6.59
N ARG A 13 -1.33 -5.74 -5.47
CA ARG A 13 -2.44 -5.79 -4.48
C ARG A 13 -2.70 -4.44 -3.82
N ILE A 14 -1.66 -3.67 -3.52
CA ILE A 14 -1.83 -2.31 -2.99
C ILE A 14 -2.54 -1.45 -4.03
N ARG A 15 -2.12 -1.50 -5.29
CA ARG A 15 -2.78 -0.77 -6.38
C ARG A 15 -4.27 -1.08 -6.42
N GLU A 16 -4.67 -2.35 -6.47
CA GLU A 16 -6.08 -2.77 -6.48
C GLU A 16 -6.86 -2.14 -5.32
N ILE A 17 -6.32 -2.17 -4.10
CA ILE A 17 -6.93 -1.54 -2.93
C ILE A 17 -7.11 -0.02 -3.13
N LEU A 18 -6.11 0.67 -3.67
CA LEU A 18 -6.19 2.11 -3.91
C LEU A 18 -7.16 2.46 -5.03
N GLU A 19 -7.29 1.63 -6.05
CA GLU A 19 -8.28 1.79 -7.13
C GLU A 19 -9.70 1.68 -6.56
N GLU A 20 -9.95 0.67 -5.72
CA GLU A 20 -11.27 0.42 -5.14
C GLU A 20 -11.67 1.44 -4.05
N GLU A 21 -10.78 1.73 -3.10
CA GLU A 21 -11.12 2.54 -1.92
C GLU A 21 -10.88 4.04 -2.13
N CYS A 22 -9.86 4.38 -2.91
CA CYS A 22 -9.41 5.77 -3.13
C CYS A 22 -9.59 6.22 -4.58
N GLY A 23 -10.09 5.35 -5.47
CA GLY A 23 -10.34 5.68 -6.86
C GLY A 23 -9.06 5.88 -7.68
N LEU A 24 -7.90 5.36 -7.27
CA LEU A 24 -6.65 5.46 -8.06
C LEU A 24 -6.97 5.20 -9.54
N ARG A 25 -6.56 6.11 -10.42
CA ARG A 25 -6.90 5.98 -11.84
C ARG A 25 -5.95 4.98 -12.50
N PRO A 26 -6.46 3.98 -13.24
CA PRO A 26 -5.61 3.22 -14.14
C PRO A 26 -5.07 4.20 -15.19
N THR A 27 -3.75 4.27 -15.30
CA THR A 27 -3.11 4.97 -16.42
C THR A 27 -2.58 3.94 -17.40
N ASP A 28 -2.62 4.23 -18.70
CA ASP A 28 -2.33 3.26 -19.78
C ASP A 28 -0.90 2.71 -19.78
N ARG A 29 0.00 3.31 -18.99
CA ARG A 29 1.32 2.72 -18.75
C ARG A 29 1.19 1.72 -17.61
N TYR A 30 1.60 0.48 -17.86
CA TYR A 30 2.00 -0.52 -16.86
C TYR A 30 2.47 0.19 -15.58
N ASP A 31 1.59 0.15 -14.59
CA ASP A 31 1.30 1.22 -13.65
C ASP A 31 2.54 1.86 -13.00
N GLY A 32 2.75 3.15 -13.26
CA GLY A 32 3.86 3.92 -12.70
C GLY A 32 3.89 3.88 -11.17
N PHE A 33 2.76 3.60 -10.53
CA PHE A 33 2.67 3.29 -9.11
C PHE A 33 3.38 1.98 -8.76
N VAL A 34 2.97 0.84 -9.34
CA VAL A 34 3.56 -0.49 -9.09
C VAL A 34 5.06 -0.45 -9.28
N ARG A 35 5.52 0.06 -10.43
CA ARG A 35 6.94 0.20 -10.71
C ARG A 35 7.64 1.08 -9.69
N SER A 36 7.01 2.14 -9.19
CA SER A 36 7.64 3.03 -8.20
C SER A 36 7.78 2.36 -6.85
N ILE A 37 6.74 1.66 -6.38
CA ILE A 37 6.68 1.16 -5.00
C ILE A 37 7.26 -0.24 -4.80
N THR A 38 7.40 -1.06 -5.85
CA THR A 38 8.16 -2.32 -5.76
C THR A 38 9.61 -2.01 -5.41
N THR A 39 10.15 -2.62 -4.37
CA THR A 39 11.53 -2.37 -3.90
C THR A 39 12.44 -3.58 -4.02
N THR A 40 11.88 -4.79 -4.19
CA THR A 40 12.69 -6.02 -4.34
C THR A 40 13.71 -5.84 -5.47
N GLY A 41 14.98 -6.10 -5.15
CA GLY A 41 16.09 -5.96 -6.12
C GLY A 41 16.48 -4.52 -6.47
N LYS A 42 15.99 -3.51 -5.74
CA LYS A 42 16.35 -2.10 -5.98
C LYS A 42 17.27 -1.53 -4.91
N LEU A 43 18.19 -0.66 -5.35
CA LEU A 43 19.11 0.08 -4.48
C LEU A 43 18.43 1.23 -3.73
N SER A 44 17.30 1.74 -4.24
CA SER A 44 16.53 2.83 -3.63
C SER A 44 15.08 2.42 -3.40
N ILE A 45 14.53 2.89 -2.28
CA ILE A 45 13.16 2.63 -1.87
C ILE A 45 12.32 3.87 -2.10
N CYS A 46 11.17 3.72 -2.77
CA CYS A 46 10.17 4.77 -2.84
C CYS A 46 9.49 4.90 -1.47
N HIS A 47 9.72 6.02 -0.78
CA HIS A 47 9.13 6.30 0.53
C HIS A 47 7.74 6.93 0.43
N GLU A 48 7.48 7.68 -0.63
CA GLU A 48 6.22 8.37 -0.88
C GLU A 48 5.88 8.27 -2.37
N PHE A 49 4.63 7.94 -2.67
CA PHE A 49 4.07 8.06 -4.01
C PHE A 49 2.77 8.87 -3.95
N ARG A 50 2.68 9.93 -4.76
CA ARG A 50 1.51 10.81 -4.83
C ARG A 50 0.62 10.37 -5.97
N PHE A 51 -0.68 10.27 -5.71
CA PHE A 51 -1.64 9.84 -6.71
C PHE A 51 -2.91 10.67 -6.69
N MET A 52 -3.60 10.66 -7.83
CA MET A 52 -4.92 11.27 -7.99
C MET A 52 -5.96 10.19 -8.23
N GLY A 53 -7.05 10.26 -7.49
CA GLY A 53 -8.19 9.40 -7.57
C GLY A 53 -9.31 9.99 -8.44
N SER A 54 -10.01 9.14 -9.18
CA SER A 54 -11.24 9.43 -9.90
C SER A 54 -12.38 9.90 -8.99
N LEU A 55 -12.40 9.46 -7.74
CA LEU A 55 -13.39 9.86 -6.71
C LEU A 55 -13.14 11.26 -6.11
N GLY A 56 -12.29 12.08 -6.75
CA GLY A 56 -11.86 13.37 -6.21
C GLY A 56 -10.87 13.24 -5.03
N PHE A 57 -10.27 12.07 -4.83
CA PHE A 57 -9.32 11.80 -3.75
C PHE A 57 -7.87 12.07 -4.19
N GLY A 58 -7.17 13.03 -3.56
CA GLY A 58 -5.72 13.20 -3.74
C GLY A 58 -4.98 12.51 -2.59
N GLY A 59 -4.17 11.50 -2.90
CA GLY A 59 -3.56 10.62 -1.89
C GLY A 59 -2.04 10.58 -1.94
N LYS A 60 -1.44 10.20 -0.80
CA LYS A 60 -0.02 9.87 -0.70
C LYS A 60 0.10 8.48 -0.10
N PHE A 61 0.64 7.54 -0.87
CA PHE A 61 1.08 6.26 -0.35
C PHE A 61 2.45 6.43 0.32
N ARG A 62 2.65 5.78 1.46
CA ARG A 62 3.85 5.88 2.31
C ARG A 62 4.41 4.49 2.57
N ASN A 63 5.64 4.22 2.12
CA ASN A 63 6.32 2.93 2.37
C ASN A 63 7.13 2.89 3.68
N ASN A 64 7.08 3.94 4.49
CA ASN A 64 7.47 3.92 5.90
C ASN A 64 7.12 5.24 6.60
N GLY A 65 6.09 5.25 7.43
CA GLY A 65 5.77 6.44 8.23
C GLY A 65 4.90 6.18 9.47
N ASN A 66 4.87 4.93 9.97
CA ASN A 66 4.16 4.60 11.21
C ASN A 66 4.96 3.61 12.08
N ASN A 67 4.56 3.49 13.36
CA ASN A 67 5.20 2.70 14.43
C ASN A 67 5.27 1.17 14.18
N GLY A 68 4.95 0.68 12.98
CA GLY A 68 5.01 -0.75 12.62
C GLY A 68 5.70 -1.06 11.29
N ASN A 69 6.27 -0.06 10.59
CA ASN A 69 6.81 -0.23 9.24
C ASN A 69 5.81 -0.90 8.28
N VAL A 70 4.53 -0.52 8.42
CA VAL A 70 3.42 -0.98 7.58
C VAL A 70 3.05 0.16 6.63
N PRO A 71 3.04 -0.07 5.30
CA PRO A 71 2.64 0.95 4.37
C PRO A 71 1.22 1.46 4.63
N TYR A 72 0.99 2.75 4.37
CA TYR A 72 -0.31 3.39 4.58
C TYR A 72 -0.52 4.53 3.59
N VAL A 73 -1.74 5.02 3.55
CA VAL A 73 -2.24 6.12 2.74
C VAL A 73 -2.67 7.24 3.67
N ASP A 74 -2.24 8.44 3.33
CA ASP A 74 -2.75 9.68 3.91
C ASP A 74 -3.12 10.68 2.80
N CYS A 75 -3.71 11.82 3.18
CA CYS A 75 -3.96 12.95 2.30
C CYS A 75 -3.35 14.23 2.90
N TYR A 76 -3.60 15.38 2.28
CA TYR A 76 -3.28 16.67 2.90
C TYR A 76 -4.25 17.00 4.04
N GLN A 77 -3.83 17.81 5.00
CA GLN A 77 -4.64 18.12 6.19
C GLN A 77 -5.87 18.95 5.81
N GLU A 78 -5.67 19.92 4.93
CA GLU A 78 -6.71 20.76 4.32
C GLU A 78 -7.71 19.96 3.48
N ASP A 79 -7.29 18.77 3.04
CA ASP A 79 -8.09 17.84 2.27
C ASP A 79 -8.87 16.86 3.16
N LEU A 80 -8.68 16.85 4.48
CA LEU A 80 -9.38 15.90 5.35
C LEU A 80 -10.88 16.18 5.40
N THR A 81 -11.65 15.14 5.09
CA THR A 81 -13.11 15.12 5.25
C THR A 81 -13.52 13.79 5.87
N PRO A 82 -14.70 13.69 6.51
CA PRO A 82 -15.17 12.42 7.06
C PRO A 82 -15.20 11.28 6.03
N LEU A 83 -15.56 11.60 4.78
CA LEU A 83 -15.55 10.63 3.68
C LEU A 83 -14.13 10.14 3.36
N ARG A 84 -13.16 11.06 3.22
CA ARG A 84 -11.76 10.71 2.94
C ARG A 84 -11.14 9.94 4.09
N THR A 85 -11.47 10.28 5.34
CA THR A 85 -11.05 9.53 6.52
C THR A 85 -11.55 8.09 6.47
N ALA A 86 -12.82 7.86 6.11
CA ALA A 86 -13.36 6.50 5.96
C ALA A 86 -12.67 5.71 4.84
N GLN A 87 -12.47 6.33 3.67
CA GLN A 87 -11.74 5.72 2.55
C GLN A 87 -10.32 5.32 2.93
N MET A 88 -9.56 6.23 3.58
CA MET A 88 -8.21 5.93 4.05
C MET A 88 -8.20 4.85 5.12
N ALA A 89 -9.17 4.85 6.05
CA ALA A 89 -9.25 3.83 7.09
C ALA A 89 -9.43 2.42 6.48
N ASN A 90 -10.32 2.28 5.50
CA ASN A 90 -10.54 1.02 4.78
C ASN A 90 -9.30 0.61 4.00
N ALA A 91 -8.73 1.52 3.19
CA ALA A 91 -7.51 1.26 2.42
C ALA A 91 -6.36 0.80 3.34
N ASN A 92 -6.11 1.52 4.43
CA ASN A 92 -5.04 1.22 5.38
C ASN A 92 -5.23 -0.11 6.10
N TRP A 93 -6.47 -0.47 6.45
CA TRP A 93 -6.77 -1.77 7.02
C TRP A 93 -6.47 -2.90 6.04
N ARG A 94 -6.89 -2.76 4.78
CA ARG A 94 -6.63 -3.73 3.71
C ARG A 94 -5.14 -3.85 3.39
N ILE A 95 -4.42 -2.72 3.28
CA ILE A 95 -2.97 -2.71 3.04
C ILE A 95 -2.24 -3.41 4.20
N ALA A 96 -2.59 -3.09 5.45
CA ALA A 96 -1.97 -3.73 6.61
C ALA A 96 -2.14 -5.25 6.61
N SER A 97 -3.27 -5.76 6.10
CA SER A 97 -3.52 -7.21 6.00
C SER A 97 -2.52 -7.95 5.10
N LEU A 98 -1.97 -7.30 4.07
CA LEU A 98 -0.97 -7.86 3.16
C LEU A 98 0.39 -8.13 3.84
N PHE A 99 0.63 -7.48 4.98
CA PHE A 99 1.91 -7.54 5.70
C PHE A 99 1.80 -8.23 7.07
N ARG A 100 0.60 -8.64 7.47
CA ARG A 100 0.43 -9.52 8.63
C ARG A 100 0.99 -10.89 8.27
N ARG A 101 1.90 -11.40 9.09
CA ARG A 101 2.38 -12.79 8.97
C ARG A 101 1.15 -13.71 8.98
N ALA A 102 1.01 -14.54 7.96
CA ALA A 102 0.10 -15.68 8.06
C ALA A 102 0.49 -16.49 9.32
N PRO A 103 -0.47 -17.03 10.08
CA PRO A 103 -0.12 -18.03 11.08
C PRO A 103 0.64 -19.14 10.34
N SER A 104 1.87 -19.42 10.79
CA SER A 104 2.64 -20.55 10.28
C SER A 104 1.77 -21.80 10.41
N LEU A 105 1.50 -22.48 9.30
CA LEU A 105 0.89 -23.81 9.35
C LEU A 105 1.75 -24.66 10.29
N PRO A 106 1.15 -25.41 11.23
CA PRO A 106 1.92 -26.32 12.06
C PRO A 106 2.67 -27.27 11.13
N VAL A 107 4.00 -27.30 11.26
CA VAL A 107 4.84 -28.28 10.60
C VAL A 107 4.33 -29.65 11.02
N GLN A 108 3.73 -30.40 10.09
CA GLN A 108 3.49 -31.82 10.29
C GLN A 108 4.85 -32.47 10.45
N ARG A 109 5.22 -32.76 11.71
CA ARG A 109 6.33 -33.67 11.97
C ARG A 109 5.87 -35.02 11.47
N GLY A 110 6.44 -35.46 10.35
CA GLY A 110 6.31 -36.84 9.90
C GLY A 110 6.83 -37.73 11.03
N GLU A 111 5.93 -38.51 11.62
CA GLU A 111 6.29 -39.62 12.48
C GLU A 111 6.80 -40.74 11.57
N THR A 112 8.08 -41.08 11.73
CA THR A 112 8.71 -42.32 11.26
C THR A 112 8.32 -43.48 12.15
#